data_AF-A0AAX6FUS0-F1
#
_entry.id   AF-A0AAX6FUS0-F1
#
_cell.length_a   1.000
_cell.length_b   1.000
_cell.length_c   1.000
_cell.angle_alpha   90.00
_cell.angle_beta   90.00
_cell.angle_gamma   90.00
#
_symmetry.space_group_name_H-M   'P 1'
#
loop_
_entity.id
_entity.type
_entity.pdbx_description
1 polymer ?
#
loop_
_entity_poly.entity_id
_entity_poly.type
_entity_poly.pdbx_seq_one_letter_code
_entity_poly.pdbx_strand_id
1 'polypeptide(L)'
;MSAGICGKRLGLEEIFGSPAQSSPSSAKRIRHCSAAGYGYPVRPVDFGFGSDDRVSTLCRMFPSMDREIVEKVLKAHDHKIDDAIKSLHALSLSDGSARNESEILNSLIQLNDIACEGGMSSQIPEQKVEDILSDGPETESRIPETGSSWVDIFVQEMMNASHWDDVRSRAMKILEAFEKNVLDHSAASKEQEIGSLKDQLQCLFKENQILKKAVTIQHERNLEQEEKMKEVEQLKHIISQYQEQVRTLELHNYSLKVHLQRAQESSSIPGQFHPDIF
;
A
#
# COMPACT_ATOMS: atom_id res chain seq x y z
N MET A 1 -24.46 48.78 -15.40
CA MET A 1 -23.20 49.15 -14.75
C MET A 1 -22.61 47.89 -14.12
N SER A 2 -21.33 47.64 -14.41
CA SER A 2 -20.39 46.64 -13.83
C SER A 2 -20.77 45.16 -13.96
N ALA A 3 -20.25 44.41 -14.95
CA ALA A 3 -18.87 43.98 -15.25
C ALA A 3 -18.53 42.63 -14.57
N GLY A 4 -18.39 41.59 -15.42
CA GLY A 4 -17.78 40.31 -15.07
C GLY A 4 -16.26 40.40 -15.09
N ILE A 5 -15.60 39.52 -14.33
CA ILE A 5 -14.14 39.47 -14.23
C ILE A 5 -13.67 38.05 -14.57
N CYS A 6 -13.08 37.98 -15.76
CA CYS A 6 -12.18 36.98 -16.33
C CYS A 6 -10.99 36.74 -15.37
N GLY A 7 -10.58 35.51 -15.07
CA GLY A 7 -9.69 34.71 -15.92
C GLY A 7 -8.21 35.11 -15.72
N LYS A 8 -7.48 34.38 -14.88
CA LYS A 8 -6.02 34.52 -14.72
C LYS A 8 -5.31 33.41 -15.50
N ARG A 9 -4.56 33.77 -16.54
CA ARG A 9 -3.44 32.98 -17.10
C ARG A 9 -2.17 33.83 -16.98
N LEU A 10 -1.14 33.24 -16.39
CA LEU A 10 0.27 33.65 -16.53
C LEU A 10 0.74 33.05 -17.87
N GLY A 11 1.25 33.81 -18.86
CA GLY A 11 2.65 34.26 -18.96
C GLY A 11 3.58 33.05 -19.08
N LEU A 12 4.34 32.77 -20.15
CA LEU A 12 5.11 33.63 -21.04
C LEU A 12 5.54 32.86 -22.32
N GLU A 13 5.94 33.65 -23.32
CA GLU A 13 6.87 33.39 -24.44
C GLU A 13 6.31 33.11 -25.83
N GLU A 14 6.64 34.08 -26.68
CA GLU A 14 6.27 34.37 -28.04
C GLU A 14 7.58 34.30 -28.84
N ILE A 15 7.75 33.29 -29.71
CA ILE A 15 8.78 33.28 -30.75
C ILE A 15 8.06 33.13 -32.09
N PHE A 16 8.24 34.16 -32.92
CA PHE A 16 7.57 34.42 -34.19
C PHE A 16 7.80 33.36 -35.28
N GLY A 17 6.79 33.17 -36.15
CA GLY A 17 6.98 32.82 -37.56
C GLY A 17 6.04 31.76 -38.18
N SER A 18 4.88 32.18 -38.68
CA SER A 18 3.99 31.41 -39.59
C SER A 18 4.44 31.55 -41.07
N PRO A 19 3.73 31.01 -42.09
CA PRO A 19 3.34 29.62 -42.38
C PRO A 19 3.68 29.20 -43.85
N ALA A 20 3.33 27.96 -44.24
CA ALA A 20 2.78 27.54 -45.55
C ALA A 20 3.48 26.38 -46.33
N GLN A 21 2.63 25.43 -46.73
CA GLN A 21 2.55 24.68 -48.01
C GLN A 21 3.23 23.30 -48.23
N SER A 22 2.33 22.36 -48.58
CA SER A 22 2.39 21.32 -49.63
C SER A 22 3.25 20.06 -49.50
N SER A 23 2.54 18.92 -49.40
CA SER A 23 2.90 17.51 -49.64
C SER A 23 3.34 17.23 -51.11
N PRO A 24 3.52 15.97 -51.60
CA PRO A 24 3.96 14.67 -51.03
C PRO A 24 5.00 13.92 -51.94
N SER A 25 5.37 12.67 -51.59
CA SER A 25 5.55 11.51 -52.51
C SER A 25 6.93 10.83 -52.68
N SER A 26 6.92 9.51 -52.39
CA SER A 26 7.68 8.40 -53.03
C SER A 26 9.20 8.31 -52.82
N ALA A 27 9.91 7.18 -52.88
CA ALA A 27 9.65 5.75 -52.72
C ALA A 27 11.02 5.02 -52.87
N LYS A 28 11.24 3.96 -52.07
CA LYS A 28 12.03 2.73 -52.35
C LYS A 28 13.57 2.78 -52.46
N ARG A 29 14.24 2.21 -51.45
CA ARG A 29 15.15 1.02 -51.49
C ARG A 29 15.63 0.75 -50.05
N ILE A 30 15.00 -0.11 -49.26
CA ILE A 30 15.23 -1.57 -49.16
C ILE A 30 16.71 -1.96 -49.10
N ARG A 31 17.21 -2.16 -47.87
CA ARG A 31 18.01 -3.34 -47.53
C ARG A 31 17.43 -3.95 -46.25
N HIS A 32 17.00 -5.20 -46.38
CA HIS A 32 16.51 -6.04 -45.31
C HIS A 32 17.68 -6.57 -44.47
N CYS A 33 17.54 -6.51 -43.15
CA CYS A 33 17.83 -7.63 -42.28
C CYS A 33 16.51 -7.97 -41.56
N SER A 34 15.91 -9.10 -41.93
CA SER A 34 14.84 -9.77 -41.18
C SER A 34 15.53 -10.58 -40.05
N ALA A 35 14.95 -10.79 -38.87
CA ALA A 35 13.64 -11.42 -38.68
C ALA A 35 12.98 -11.14 -37.30
N ALA A 36 11.64 -11.07 -37.35
CA ALA A 36 10.59 -11.35 -36.35
C ALA A 36 10.62 -10.54 -35.03
N GLY A 37 9.69 -9.59 -34.75
CA GLY A 37 8.23 -9.68 -34.86
C GLY A 37 7.71 -10.48 -33.66
N TYR A 38 6.98 -9.95 -32.67
CA TYR A 38 5.71 -9.22 -32.73
C TYR A 38 5.55 -8.26 -31.54
N GLY A 39 5.02 -7.06 -31.78
CA GLY A 39 4.51 -6.18 -30.72
C GLY A 39 3.07 -6.51 -30.34
N TYR A 40 2.61 -6.01 -29.19
CA TYR A 40 1.22 -5.70 -28.88
C TYR A 40 1.11 -4.81 -27.61
N PRO A 41 -0.03 -4.16 -27.35
CA PRO A 41 -0.12 -2.79 -26.86
C PRO A 41 -0.45 -2.72 -25.37
N VAL A 42 -0.13 -1.60 -24.73
CA VAL A 42 -0.59 -1.32 -23.36
C VAL A 42 -2.10 -1.09 -23.39
N ARG A 43 -2.88 -2.11 -22.98
CA ARG A 43 -4.29 -1.98 -22.64
C ARG A 43 -4.46 -1.88 -21.11
N PRO A 44 -5.52 -1.20 -20.63
CA PRO A 44 -5.86 -1.15 -19.21
C PRO A 44 -6.34 -2.53 -18.77
N VAL A 45 -5.85 -3.01 -17.62
CA VAL A 45 -6.32 -4.27 -17.02
C VAL A 45 -7.60 -3.98 -16.25
N ASP A 46 -8.73 -4.22 -16.91
CA ASP A 46 -10.01 -4.49 -16.29
C ASP A 46 -10.15 -6.00 -16.00
N PHE A 47 -10.85 -6.28 -14.91
CA PHE A 47 -11.12 -7.57 -14.28
C PHE A 47 -11.50 -8.70 -15.26
N GLY A 48 -10.77 -9.82 -15.16
CA GLY A 48 -11.14 -11.10 -15.78
C GLY A 48 -10.61 -12.27 -14.95
N PHE A 49 -11.52 -12.93 -14.23
CA PHE A 49 -11.29 -14.16 -13.46
C PHE A 49 -10.62 -15.24 -14.32
N GLY A 50 -9.37 -15.55 -14.01
CA GLY A 50 -8.66 -16.70 -14.58
C GLY A 50 -7.45 -16.99 -13.72
N SER A 51 -7.64 -17.83 -12.69
CA SER A 51 -6.60 -18.48 -11.87
C SER A 51 -5.22 -17.84 -11.98
N ASP A 52 -5.05 -16.65 -11.39
CA ASP A 52 -3.73 -16.06 -11.23
C ASP A 52 -2.88 -17.09 -10.48
N ASP A 53 -1.71 -17.45 -11.02
CA ASP A 53 -0.87 -18.48 -10.44
C ASP A 53 -0.46 -18.02 -9.04
N ARG A 54 -1.18 -18.49 -8.02
CA ARG A 54 -1.03 -18.06 -6.63
C ARG A 54 0.41 -18.24 -6.16
N VAL A 55 1.09 -19.25 -6.71
CA VAL A 55 2.52 -19.51 -6.52
C VAL A 55 3.36 -18.37 -7.10
N SER A 56 3.07 -17.90 -8.33
CA SER A 56 3.76 -16.76 -8.93
C SER A 56 3.57 -15.46 -8.12
N THR A 57 2.39 -15.23 -7.56
CA THR A 57 2.16 -14.07 -6.66
C THR A 57 2.99 -14.15 -5.40
N LEU A 58 3.09 -15.34 -4.77
CA LEU A 58 3.93 -15.57 -3.58
C LEU A 58 5.42 -15.48 -3.91
N CYS A 59 5.90 -16.08 -5.00
CA CYS A 59 7.30 -15.99 -5.42
C CYS A 59 7.75 -14.55 -5.70
N ARG A 60 6.84 -13.69 -6.17
CA ARG A 60 7.13 -12.25 -6.33
C ARG A 60 7.29 -11.52 -4.99
N MET A 61 6.58 -11.96 -3.94
CA MET A 61 6.67 -11.38 -2.58
C MET A 61 7.84 -11.93 -1.77
N PHE A 62 8.28 -13.16 -2.05
CA PHE A 62 9.41 -13.82 -1.41
C PHE A 62 10.48 -14.23 -2.44
N PRO A 63 11.25 -13.28 -3.02
CA PRO A 63 12.23 -13.59 -4.07
C PRO A 63 13.40 -14.46 -3.59
N SER A 64 13.63 -14.54 -2.29
CA SER A 64 14.68 -15.34 -1.66
C SER A 64 14.27 -16.79 -1.41
N MET A 65 13.00 -17.16 -1.63
CA MET A 65 12.47 -18.48 -1.30
C MET A 65 12.31 -19.35 -2.55
N ASP A 66 12.69 -20.62 -2.47
CA ASP A 66 12.52 -21.56 -3.58
C ASP A 66 11.05 -21.81 -3.92
N ARG A 67 10.75 -21.89 -5.22
CA ARG A 67 9.40 -22.09 -5.76
C ARG A 67 8.72 -23.35 -5.22
N GLU A 68 9.49 -24.41 -4.99
CA GLU A 68 8.97 -25.67 -4.45
C GLU A 68 8.51 -25.54 -2.99
N ILE A 69 9.16 -24.71 -2.18
CA ILE A 69 8.78 -24.45 -0.79
C ILE A 69 7.48 -23.66 -0.76
N VAL A 70 7.40 -22.61 -1.60
CA VAL A 70 6.18 -21.80 -1.77
C VAL A 70 4.98 -22.66 -2.19
N GLU A 71 5.17 -23.59 -3.12
CA GLU A 71 4.12 -24.48 -3.58
C GLU A 71 3.68 -25.48 -2.50
N LYS A 72 4.62 -26.03 -1.72
CA LYS A 72 4.33 -26.94 -0.59
C LYS A 72 3.55 -26.23 0.51
N VAL A 73 3.97 -25.03 0.90
CA VAL A 73 3.28 -24.22 1.92
C VAL A 73 1.89 -23.84 1.43
N LEU A 74 1.74 -23.45 0.17
CA LEU A 74 0.43 -23.10 -0.38
C LEU A 74 -0.53 -24.31 -0.44
N LYS A 75 -0.02 -25.51 -0.77
CA LYS A 75 -0.81 -26.76 -0.71
C LYS A 75 -1.20 -27.14 0.71
N ALA A 76 -0.33 -26.92 1.69
CA ALA A 76 -0.60 -27.22 3.09
C ALA A 76 -1.69 -26.30 3.70
N HIS A 77 -1.86 -25.09 3.17
CA HIS A 77 -2.85 -24.12 3.64
C HIS A 77 -4.10 -24.05 2.75
N ASP A 78 -4.47 -25.15 2.09
CA ASP A 78 -5.66 -25.25 1.21
C ASP A 78 -5.75 -24.12 0.17
N HIS A 79 -4.62 -23.77 -0.43
CA HIS A 79 -4.48 -22.67 -1.39
C HIS A 79 -4.85 -21.28 -0.85
N LYS A 80 -4.99 -21.08 0.47
CA LYS A 80 -5.22 -19.76 1.06
C LYS A 80 -3.93 -18.94 1.05
N ILE A 81 -3.96 -17.84 0.30
CA ILE A 81 -2.78 -16.99 0.10
C ILE A 81 -2.36 -16.32 1.41
N ASP A 82 -3.31 -15.80 2.19
CA ASP A 82 -3.00 -15.05 3.42
C ASP A 82 -2.33 -15.91 4.49
N ASP A 83 -2.76 -17.16 4.64
CA ASP A 83 -2.17 -18.11 5.60
C ASP A 83 -0.78 -18.57 5.11
N ALA A 84 -0.63 -18.80 3.80
CA ALA A 84 0.66 -19.11 3.20
C ALA A 84 1.66 -17.93 3.33
N ILE A 85 1.22 -16.68 3.20
CA ILE A 85 2.05 -15.49 3.43
C ILE A 85 2.60 -15.47 4.86
N LYS A 86 1.74 -15.69 5.87
CA LYS A 86 2.17 -15.71 7.29
C LYS A 86 3.20 -16.81 7.56
N SER A 87 2.95 -18.01 7.03
CA SER A 87 3.86 -19.16 7.16
C SER A 87 5.20 -18.90 6.46
N LEU A 88 5.18 -18.35 5.25
CA LEU A 88 6.40 -18.00 4.50
C LEU A 88 7.21 -16.88 5.17
N HIS A 89 6.54 -15.89 5.77
CA HIS A 89 7.22 -14.90 6.59
C HIS A 89 7.91 -15.53 7.81
N ALA A 90 7.24 -16.43 8.52
CA ALA A 90 7.85 -17.15 9.65
C ALA A 90 9.07 -17.96 9.22
N LEU A 91 8.99 -18.65 8.07
CA LEU A 91 10.10 -19.41 7.49
C LEU A 91 11.26 -18.49 7.07
N SER A 92 10.97 -17.35 6.44
CA SER A 92 11.99 -16.38 6.02
C SER A 92 12.73 -15.71 7.18
N LEU A 93 12.08 -15.60 8.35
CA LEU A 93 12.69 -15.08 9.58
C LEU A 93 13.43 -16.18 10.37
N SER A 94 13.04 -17.44 10.18
CA SER A 94 13.67 -18.60 10.83
C SER A 94 14.95 -19.08 10.12
N ASP A 95 15.24 -18.60 8.91
CA ASP A 95 16.38 -19.00 8.06
C ASP A 95 17.77 -18.54 8.57
N GLY A 96 17.88 -18.24 9.87
CA GLY A 96 19.15 -18.00 10.55
C GLY A 96 19.80 -19.26 11.14
N SER A 97 19.15 -20.43 11.09
CA SER A 97 19.65 -21.66 11.70
C SER A 97 19.44 -22.87 10.81
N ALA A 98 20.48 -23.23 10.07
CA ALA A 98 20.56 -24.48 9.33
C ALA A 98 20.38 -25.68 10.28
N ARG A 99 19.27 -26.42 10.12
CA ARG A 99 19.18 -27.89 10.06
C ARG A 99 17.73 -28.39 10.23
N ASN A 100 17.33 -29.30 9.34
CA ASN A 100 16.19 -30.22 9.40
C ASN A 100 14.83 -29.69 8.86
N GLU A 101 14.76 -29.49 7.55
CA GLU A 101 13.61 -28.94 6.81
C GLU A 101 12.33 -29.81 6.85
N SER A 102 12.41 -31.08 7.22
CA SER A 102 11.24 -32.00 7.21
C SER A 102 10.54 -32.15 8.56
N GLU A 103 11.22 -31.88 9.68
CA GLU A 103 10.63 -32.02 11.02
C GLU A 103 9.94 -30.73 11.49
N ILE A 104 10.43 -29.57 11.05
CA ILE A 104 9.87 -28.25 11.38
C ILE A 104 8.45 -28.08 10.80
N LEU A 105 8.19 -28.62 9.61
CA LEU A 105 6.86 -28.55 8.97
C LEU A 105 5.78 -29.25 9.80
N ASN A 106 6.10 -30.34 10.48
CA ASN A 106 5.14 -31.06 11.32
C ASN A 106 5.00 -30.42 12.71
N SER A 107 6.09 -29.86 13.27
CA SER A 107 6.05 -29.22 14.59
C SER A 107 5.43 -27.81 14.59
N LEU A 108 5.50 -27.05 13.49
CA LEU A 108 4.92 -25.69 13.43
C LEU A 108 3.39 -25.68 13.26
N ILE A 109 2.81 -26.75 12.71
CA ILE A 109 1.35 -26.91 12.55
C ILE A 109 0.66 -27.11 13.91
N GLN A 110 1.40 -27.57 14.91
CA GLN A 110 0.86 -27.93 16.23
C GLN A 110 1.06 -26.86 17.31
N LEU A 111 1.74 -25.75 17.00
CA LEU A 111 2.12 -24.71 17.96
C LEU A 111 1.41 -23.37 17.70
N ASN A 112 0.12 -23.41 17.33
CA ASN A 112 -0.71 -22.20 17.19
C ASN A 112 -1.42 -21.81 18.50
N ASP A 113 -0.85 -22.10 19.66
CA ASP A 113 -1.31 -21.54 20.92
C ASP A 113 -0.10 -21.19 21.79
N ILE A 114 -0.14 -19.99 22.37
CA ILE A 114 0.82 -19.35 23.28
C ILE A 114 1.84 -18.44 22.57
N ALA A 115 1.47 -17.16 22.51
CA ALA A 115 2.33 -16.06 22.08
C ALA A 115 3.24 -15.57 23.23
N CYS A 116 4.55 -15.55 22.91
CA CYS A 116 5.57 -14.53 23.19
C CYS A 116 5.74 -13.94 24.60
N GLU A 117 6.83 -14.33 25.27
CA GLU A 117 7.67 -13.36 26.00
C GLU A 117 8.89 -13.01 25.15
N GLY A 118 9.01 -11.74 24.79
CA GLY A 118 10.16 -11.16 24.11
C GLY A 118 11.20 -10.70 25.12
N GLY A 119 12.40 -11.26 25.03
CA GLY A 119 13.58 -10.75 25.72
C GLY A 119 14.13 -9.50 25.03
N MET A 120 14.59 -8.54 25.83
CA MET A 120 15.52 -7.50 25.37
C MET A 120 16.64 -7.31 26.39
N SER A 121 17.84 -7.63 25.90
CA SER A 121 19.13 -7.20 26.41
C SER A 121 19.23 -5.67 26.35
N SER A 122 19.79 -5.05 27.39
CA SER A 122 20.45 -3.77 27.19
C SER A 122 21.64 -3.58 28.12
N GLN A 123 22.66 -2.98 27.54
CA GLN A 123 24.01 -2.81 28.02
C GLN A 123 24.15 -1.52 28.84
N ILE A 124 25.16 -1.53 29.70
CA ILE A 124 25.66 -0.46 30.57
C ILE A 124 26.11 0.77 29.74
N PRO A 125 26.10 1.98 30.32
CA PRO A 125 27.39 2.63 30.51
C PRO A 125 27.58 3.29 31.89
N GLU A 126 28.81 3.19 32.37
CA GLU A 126 29.39 3.81 33.55
C GLU A 126 29.40 5.35 33.46
N GLN A 127 29.15 6.05 34.57
CA GLN A 127 29.82 7.33 34.80
C GLN A 127 29.93 7.74 36.29
N LYS A 128 31.19 7.75 36.74
CA LYS A 128 31.88 8.75 37.58
C LYS A 128 31.44 9.00 39.03
N VAL A 129 32.34 8.55 39.90
CA VAL A 129 32.61 8.96 41.28
C VAL A 129 32.72 10.47 41.45
N GLU A 130 32.04 11.04 42.45
CA GLU A 130 32.57 12.12 43.28
C GLU A 130 31.78 12.18 44.62
N ASP A 131 32.53 12.56 45.64
CA ASP A 131 32.41 12.28 47.06
C ASP A 131 32.01 13.56 47.81
N ILE A 132 30.94 13.56 48.62
CA ILE A 132 30.75 14.48 49.76
C ILE A 132 29.93 13.81 50.87
N LEU A 133 30.57 13.59 52.01
CA LEU A 133 29.99 13.29 53.31
C LEU A 133 29.08 14.42 53.82
N SER A 134 27.88 14.10 54.30
CA SER A 134 27.23 14.86 55.38
C SER A 134 26.31 13.97 56.22
N ASP A 135 26.49 14.13 57.53
CA ASP A 135 26.00 13.38 58.68
C ASP A 135 24.49 13.58 58.95
N GLY A 136 23.79 12.53 59.39
CA GLY A 136 22.38 12.54 59.81
C GLY A 136 21.70 11.16 59.78
N PRO A 137 21.15 10.62 60.90
CA PRO A 137 20.52 9.31 60.92
C PRO A 137 19.04 9.43 60.57
N GLU A 138 18.74 9.53 59.28
CA GLU A 138 17.39 9.26 58.77
C GLU A 138 17.50 8.20 57.70
N THR A 139 17.16 6.97 58.07
CA THR A 139 17.14 5.80 57.20
C THR A 139 15.96 5.91 56.23
N GLU A 140 16.00 6.87 55.31
CA GLU A 140 15.18 6.80 54.11
C GLU A 140 15.73 5.67 53.25
N SER A 141 14.97 4.58 53.18
CA SER A 141 15.32 3.40 52.42
C SER A 141 15.59 3.80 50.98
N ARG A 142 16.84 3.69 50.53
CA ARG A 142 17.17 3.61 49.12
C ARG A 142 16.46 2.37 48.59
N ILE A 143 15.31 2.55 47.95
CA ILE A 143 14.52 1.44 47.41
C ILE A 143 15.31 0.86 46.24
N PRO A 144 15.81 -0.37 46.33
CA PRO A 144 16.59 -0.96 45.26
C PRO A 144 15.68 -1.38 44.10
N GLU A 145 16.07 -1.06 42.88
CA GLU A 145 15.28 -1.30 41.66
C GLU A 145 15.41 -2.73 41.12
N THR A 146 16.37 -3.51 41.60
CA THR A 146 16.71 -4.84 41.05
C THR A 146 16.71 -5.90 42.15
N GLY A 147 16.22 -7.11 41.83
CA GLY A 147 16.13 -8.23 42.78
C GLY A 147 17.47 -8.60 43.45
N SER A 148 18.59 -8.50 42.74
CA SER A 148 19.93 -8.72 43.32
C SER A 148 20.25 -7.72 44.43
N SER A 149 19.85 -6.46 44.26
CA SER A 149 20.13 -5.41 45.23
C SER A 149 19.27 -5.55 46.49
N TRP A 150 18.04 -6.08 46.37
CA TRP A 150 17.23 -6.47 47.54
C TRP A 150 17.90 -7.58 48.37
N VAL A 151 18.52 -8.57 47.71
CA VAL A 151 19.25 -9.65 48.39
C VAL A 151 20.48 -9.11 49.11
N ASP A 152 21.24 -8.24 48.46
CA ASP A 152 22.46 -7.63 49.05
C ASP A 152 22.11 -6.78 50.28
N ILE A 153 21.05 -5.95 50.19
CA ILE A 153 20.56 -5.14 51.33
C ILE A 153 20.05 -6.04 52.46
N PHE A 154 19.31 -7.10 52.14
CA PHE A 154 18.83 -8.05 53.14
C PHE A 154 19.98 -8.71 53.90
N VAL A 155 20.95 -9.25 53.18
CA VAL A 155 22.12 -9.94 53.74
C VAL A 155 23.00 -8.98 54.54
N GLN A 156 23.24 -7.76 54.03
CA GLN A 156 23.99 -6.72 54.71
C GLN A 156 23.32 -6.28 56.03
N GLU A 157 21.99 -6.09 56.03
CA GLU A 157 21.24 -5.70 57.22
C GLU A 157 21.21 -6.80 58.28
N MET A 158 21.17 -8.08 57.88
CA MET A 158 21.24 -9.18 58.83
C MET A 158 22.64 -9.34 59.45
N MET A 159 23.71 -9.08 58.68
CA MET A 159 25.09 -9.10 59.20
C MET A 159 25.34 -8.02 60.27
N ASN A 160 24.60 -6.91 60.21
CA ASN A 160 24.71 -5.79 61.15
C ASN A 160 23.78 -5.91 62.37
N ALA A 161 23.06 -7.03 62.52
CA ALA A 161 22.12 -7.23 63.61
C ALA A 161 22.82 -7.64 64.91
N SER A 162 22.34 -7.12 66.05
CA SER A 162 22.97 -7.34 67.35
C SER A 162 22.56 -8.66 68.04
N HIS A 163 21.35 -9.15 67.76
CA HIS A 163 20.79 -10.38 68.34
C HIS A 163 19.60 -10.88 67.50
N TRP A 164 19.15 -12.11 67.72
CA TRP A 164 18.09 -12.76 66.92
C TRP A 164 16.77 -11.99 66.83
N ASP A 165 16.40 -11.19 67.84
CA ASP A 165 15.18 -10.38 67.79
C ASP A 165 15.31 -9.20 66.83
N ASP A 166 16.52 -8.64 66.72
CA ASP A 166 16.86 -7.54 65.81
C ASP A 166 16.91 -8.06 64.37
N VAL A 167 17.48 -9.25 64.15
CA VAL A 167 17.41 -9.98 62.86
C VAL A 167 15.95 -10.13 62.41
N ARG A 168 15.05 -10.58 63.31
CA ARG A 168 13.63 -10.76 62.99
C ARG A 168 12.93 -9.43 62.66
N SER A 169 13.17 -8.39 63.46
CA SER A 169 12.58 -7.06 63.21
C SER A 169 13.09 -6.42 61.91
N ARG A 170 14.38 -6.55 61.60
CA ARG A 170 14.95 -6.04 60.35
C ARG A 170 14.46 -6.83 59.15
N ALA A 171 14.43 -8.16 59.22
CA ALA A 171 13.91 -9.00 58.14
C ALA A 171 12.45 -8.68 57.82
N MET A 172 11.62 -8.49 58.85
CA MET A 172 10.22 -8.07 58.69
C MET A 172 10.12 -6.73 57.94
N LYS A 173 10.87 -5.70 58.36
CA LYS A 173 10.85 -4.38 57.70
C LYS A 173 11.30 -4.44 56.23
N ILE A 174 12.34 -5.21 55.93
CA ILE A 174 12.86 -5.34 54.55
C ILE A 174 11.87 -6.10 53.67
N LEU A 175 11.25 -7.17 54.20
CA LEU A 175 10.22 -7.92 53.46
C LEU A 175 8.95 -7.11 53.24
N GLU A 176 8.51 -6.31 54.22
CA GLU A 176 7.38 -5.39 54.06
C GLU A 176 7.68 -4.31 53.00
N ALA A 177 8.90 -3.75 53.00
CA ALA A 177 9.33 -2.80 51.98
C ALA A 177 9.41 -3.43 50.60
N PHE A 178 9.89 -4.67 50.50
CA PHE A 178 9.93 -5.45 49.26
C PHE A 178 8.52 -5.74 48.73
N GLU A 179 7.61 -6.22 49.59
CA GLU A 179 6.21 -6.47 49.22
C GLU A 179 5.56 -5.21 48.66
N LYS A 180 5.73 -4.08 49.35
CA LYS A 180 5.23 -2.78 48.89
C LYS A 180 5.82 -2.40 47.52
N ASN A 181 7.13 -2.56 47.34
CA ASN A 181 7.79 -2.26 46.06
C ASN A 181 7.26 -3.13 44.92
N VAL A 182 7.07 -4.43 45.15
CA VAL A 182 6.52 -5.35 44.15
C VAL A 182 5.07 -5.00 43.81
N LEU A 183 4.26 -4.65 44.80
CA LEU A 183 2.87 -4.23 44.58
C LEU A 183 2.81 -2.92 43.79
N ASP A 184 3.61 -1.92 44.15
CA ASP A 184 3.68 -0.62 43.47
C ASP A 184 4.17 -0.79 42.03
N HIS A 185 5.22 -1.60 41.80
CA HIS A 185 5.73 -1.89 40.47
C HIS A 185 4.71 -2.65 39.61
N SER A 186 4.01 -3.63 40.19
CA SER A 186 2.94 -4.36 39.49
C SER A 186 1.78 -3.44 39.12
N ALA A 187 1.37 -2.54 40.02
CA ALA A 187 0.32 -1.56 39.78
C ALA A 187 0.72 -0.57 38.67
N ALA A 188 1.94 0.00 38.76
CA ALA A 188 2.47 0.93 37.77
C ALA A 188 2.61 0.26 36.38
N SER A 189 3.11 -0.98 36.33
CA SER A 189 3.23 -1.74 35.08
C SER A 189 1.86 -1.96 34.42
N LYS A 190 0.83 -2.32 35.21
CA LYS A 190 -0.54 -2.49 34.70
C LYS A 190 -1.12 -1.16 34.22
N GLU A 191 -0.92 -0.07 34.96
CA GLU A 191 -1.40 1.25 34.57
C GLU A 191 -0.74 1.74 33.28
N GLN A 192 0.57 1.51 33.13
CA GLN A 192 1.32 1.79 31.92
C GLN A 192 0.79 1.00 30.72
N GLU A 193 0.53 -0.30 30.89
CA GLU A 193 -0.05 -1.15 29.84
C GLU A 193 -1.44 -0.66 29.44
N ILE A 194 -2.31 -0.36 30.41
CA ILE A 194 -3.65 0.18 30.16
C ILE A 194 -3.57 1.51 29.41
N GLY A 195 -2.62 2.38 29.78
CA GLY A 195 -2.36 3.64 29.07
C GLY A 195 -1.98 3.40 27.61
N SER A 196 -0.98 2.54 27.37
CA SER A 196 -0.53 2.18 26.02
C SER A 196 -1.65 1.59 25.16
N LEU A 197 -2.46 0.69 25.73
CA LEU A 197 -3.60 0.09 25.01
C LEU A 197 -4.69 1.12 24.68
N LYS A 198 -4.96 2.07 25.58
CA LYS A 198 -5.91 3.17 25.32
C LYS A 198 -5.42 4.07 24.18
N ASP A 199 -4.13 4.41 24.17
CA ASP A 199 -3.54 5.25 23.13
C ASP A 199 -3.59 4.54 21.76
N GLN A 200 -3.26 3.25 21.72
CA GLN A 200 -3.38 2.43 20.51
C GLN A 200 -4.83 2.38 20.00
N LEU A 201 -5.80 2.16 20.90
CA LEU A 201 -7.22 2.15 20.54
C LEU A 201 -7.67 3.51 19.98
N GLN A 202 -7.20 4.62 20.57
CA GLN A 202 -7.51 5.95 20.09
C GLN A 202 -6.91 6.21 18.70
N CYS A 203 -5.68 5.75 18.44
CA CYS A 203 -5.06 5.82 17.12
C CYS A 203 -5.86 5.03 16.08
N LEU A 204 -6.20 3.77 16.38
CA LEU A 204 -7.02 2.93 15.50
C LEU A 204 -8.39 3.56 15.20
N PHE A 205 -9.00 4.22 16.18
CA PHE A 205 -10.27 4.91 15.96
C PHE A 205 -10.13 6.08 14.99
N LYS A 206 -9.07 6.88 15.10
CA LYS A 206 -8.77 7.98 14.17
C LYS A 206 -8.52 7.44 12.76
N GLU A 207 -7.73 6.37 12.63
CA GLU A 207 -7.47 5.71 11.35
C GLU A 207 -8.75 5.14 10.73
N ASN A 208 -9.62 4.50 11.53
CA ASN A 208 -10.91 3.99 11.06
C ASN A 208 -11.81 5.11 10.54
N GLN A 209 -11.78 6.29 11.16
CA GLN A 209 -12.50 7.47 10.67
C GLN A 209 -11.95 7.98 9.34
N ILE A 210 -10.62 8.05 9.21
CA ILE A 210 -9.96 8.43 7.95
C ILE A 210 -10.33 7.44 6.86
N LEU A 211 -10.28 6.14 7.15
CA LEU A 211 -10.64 5.08 6.20
C LEU A 211 -12.11 5.19 5.78
N LYS A 212 -13.04 5.41 6.72
CA LYS A 212 -14.46 5.63 6.40
C LYS A 212 -14.64 6.82 5.45
N LYS A 213 -13.97 7.95 5.71
CA LYS A 213 -14.00 9.12 4.82
C LYS A 213 -13.44 8.79 3.43
N ALA A 214 -12.32 8.09 3.37
CA ALA A 214 -11.70 7.67 2.11
C ALA A 214 -12.63 6.75 1.30
N VAL A 215 -13.30 5.80 1.95
CA VAL A 215 -14.27 4.90 1.31
C VAL A 215 -15.47 5.68 0.76
N THR A 216 -16.01 6.63 1.52
CA THR A 216 -17.11 7.49 1.02
C THR A 216 -16.69 8.29 -0.21
N ILE A 217 -15.51 8.92 -0.18
CA ILE A 217 -14.99 9.68 -1.32
C ILE A 217 -14.76 8.76 -2.53
N GLN A 218 -14.21 7.56 -2.31
CA GLN A 218 -13.99 6.61 -3.40
C GLN A 218 -15.31 6.15 -4.02
N HIS A 219 -16.34 5.92 -3.20
CA HIS A 219 -17.66 5.54 -3.68
C HIS A 219 -18.29 6.65 -4.52
N GLU A 220 -18.24 7.91 -4.07
CA GLU A 220 -18.72 9.06 -4.82
C GLU A 220 -18.01 9.22 -6.17
N ARG A 221 -16.68 9.11 -6.18
CA ARG A 221 -15.89 9.16 -7.43
C ARG A 221 -16.23 8.03 -8.39
N ASN A 222 -16.50 6.83 -7.88
CA ASN A 222 -16.91 5.70 -8.71
C ASN A 222 -18.30 5.95 -9.34
N LEU A 223 -19.23 6.54 -8.60
CA LEU A 223 -20.55 6.90 -9.12
C LEU A 223 -20.44 7.95 -10.24
N GLU A 224 -19.64 9.00 -10.05
CA GLU A 224 -19.39 10.00 -11.11
C GLU A 224 -18.74 9.37 -12.35
N GLN A 225 -17.84 8.40 -12.15
CA GLN A 225 -17.20 7.70 -13.26
C GLN A 225 -18.20 6.81 -14.01
N GLU A 226 -19.12 6.15 -13.30
CA GLU A 226 -20.19 5.37 -13.91
C GLU A 226 -21.13 6.24 -14.75
N GLU A 227 -21.48 7.44 -14.26
CA GLU A 227 -22.27 8.41 -15.03
C GLU A 227 -21.54 8.86 -16.29
N LYS A 228 -20.26 9.25 -16.18
CA LYS A 228 -19.43 9.62 -17.34
C LYS A 228 -19.30 8.49 -18.34
N MET A 229 -19.23 7.23 -17.90
CA MET A 229 -19.22 6.07 -18.79
C MET A 229 -20.52 5.97 -19.59
N LYS A 230 -21.68 6.17 -18.95
CA LYS A 230 -22.99 6.19 -19.61
C LYS A 230 -23.08 7.32 -20.63
N GLU A 231 -22.62 8.53 -20.29
CA GLU A 231 -22.58 9.66 -21.23
C GLU A 231 -21.69 9.36 -22.44
N VAL A 232 -20.51 8.77 -22.22
CA VAL A 232 -19.61 8.38 -23.31
C VAL A 232 -20.24 7.33 -24.22
N GLU A 233 -20.97 6.36 -23.68
CA GLU A 233 -21.71 5.37 -24.48
C GLU A 233 -22.82 6.03 -25.31
N GLN A 234 -23.58 6.95 -24.72
CA GLN A 234 -24.61 7.71 -25.44
C GLN A 234 -24.00 8.53 -26.59
N LEU A 235 -22.89 9.24 -26.33
CA LEU A 235 -22.20 10.01 -27.36
C LEU A 235 -21.67 9.12 -28.49
N LYS A 236 -21.10 7.95 -28.17
CA LYS A 236 -20.67 6.97 -29.18
C LYS A 236 -21.84 6.51 -30.06
N HIS A 237 -23.00 6.28 -29.47
CA HIS A 237 -24.20 5.89 -30.22
C HIS A 237 -24.61 7.00 -31.19
N ILE A 238 -24.71 8.25 -30.71
CA ILE A 238 -25.08 9.41 -31.54
C ILE A 238 -24.07 9.66 -32.67
N ILE A 239 -22.77 9.58 -32.37
CA ILE A 239 -21.72 9.70 -33.40
C ILE A 239 -21.88 8.62 -34.47
N SER A 240 -22.16 7.38 -34.07
CA SER A 240 -22.39 6.27 -35.01
C SER A 240 -23.61 6.53 -35.91
N GLN A 241 -24.69 7.08 -35.34
CA GLN A 241 -25.88 7.47 -36.11
C GLN A 241 -25.55 8.57 -37.14
N TYR A 242 -24.81 9.61 -36.75
CA TYR A 242 -24.41 10.66 -37.69
C TYR A 242 -23.46 10.14 -38.78
N GLN A 243 -22.53 9.24 -38.43
CA GLN A 243 -21.66 8.60 -39.42
C GLN A 243 -22.46 7.82 -40.47
N GLU A 244 -23.53 7.12 -40.07
CA GLU A 244 -24.40 6.40 -41.01
C GLU A 244 -25.22 7.36 -41.90
N GLN A 245 -25.72 8.46 -41.33
CA GLN A 245 -26.43 9.49 -42.09
C GLN A 245 -25.52 10.12 -43.15
N VAL A 246 -24.28 10.45 -42.80
CA VAL A 246 -23.30 10.97 -43.75
C VAL A 246 -23.04 9.97 -44.87
N ARG A 247 -22.78 8.70 -44.54
CA ARG A 247 -22.57 7.65 -45.56
C ARG A 247 -23.77 7.51 -46.51
N THR A 248 -24.99 7.59 -45.97
CA THR A 248 -26.23 7.52 -46.76
C THR A 248 -26.36 8.70 -47.72
N LEU A 249 -26.08 9.92 -47.24
CA LEU A 249 -26.10 11.13 -48.05
C LEU A 249 -25.01 11.13 -49.13
N GLU A 250 -23.82 10.63 -48.81
CA GLU A 250 -22.73 10.46 -49.77
C GLU A 250 -23.12 9.50 -50.91
N LEU A 251 -23.74 8.36 -50.57
CA LEU A 251 -24.26 7.41 -51.56
C LEU A 251 -25.36 8.02 -52.44
N HIS A 252 -26.30 8.75 -51.84
CA HIS A 252 -27.36 9.42 -52.58
C HIS A 252 -26.80 10.50 -53.53
N ASN A 253 -25.85 11.31 -53.05
CA ASN A 253 -25.18 12.33 -53.86
C ASN A 253 -24.42 11.71 -55.04
N TYR A 254 -23.68 10.62 -54.79
CA TYR A 254 -23.01 9.86 -55.84
C TYR A 254 -23.99 9.32 -56.88
N SER A 255 -25.10 8.72 -56.44
CA SER A 255 -26.15 8.21 -57.32
C SER A 255 -26.72 9.33 -58.21
N LEU A 256 -27.08 10.47 -57.62
CA LEU A 256 -27.56 11.64 -58.34
C LEU A 256 -26.54 12.16 -59.35
N LYS A 257 -25.25 12.23 -58.97
CA LYS A 257 -24.17 12.65 -59.85
C LYS A 257 -24.04 11.74 -61.08
N VAL A 258 -24.12 10.43 -60.88
CA VAL A 258 -24.08 9.44 -61.98
C VAL A 258 -25.32 9.57 -62.89
N HIS A 259 -26.51 9.75 -62.30
CA HIS A 259 -27.74 9.96 -63.06
C HIS A 259 -27.69 11.25 -63.89
N LEU A 260 -27.18 12.34 -63.33
CA LEU A 260 -27.03 13.63 -64.02
C LEU A 260 -26.05 13.51 -65.19
N GLN A 261 -24.90 12.87 -64.97
CA GLN A 261 -23.91 12.63 -66.02
C GLN A 261 -24.52 11.82 -67.17
N ARG A 262 -25.24 10.72 -66.86
CA ARG A 262 -25.92 9.91 -67.89
C ARG A 262 -26.98 10.70 -68.65
N ALA A 263 -27.77 11.54 -67.97
CA ALA A 263 -28.76 12.40 -68.60
C ALA A 263 -28.12 13.38 -69.59
N GLN A 264 -26.99 13.99 -69.20
CA GLN A 264 -26.21 14.89 -70.06
C GLN A 264 -25.63 14.17 -71.28
N GLU A 265 -25.07 12.96 -71.12
CA GLU A 265 -24.53 12.14 -72.21
C GLU A 265 -25.62 11.61 -73.16
N SER A 266 -26.82 11.31 -72.64
CA SER A 266 -27.98 10.85 -73.43
C SER A 266 -28.76 11.98 -74.10
N SER A 267 -28.47 13.23 -73.74
CA SER A 267 -29.07 14.39 -74.38
C SER A 267 -28.40 14.63 -75.74
N SER A 268 -29.04 14.16 -76.81
CA SER A 268 -28.66 14.41 -78.21
C SER A 268 -28.99 15.85 -78.64
N ILE A 269 -28.87 16.84 -77.76
CA ILE A 269 -29.09 18.25 -78.09
C ILE A 269 -27.70 18.89 -78.18
N PRO A 270 -27.20 19.20 -79.39
CA PRO A 270 -25.97 19.96 -79.58
C PRO A 270 -26.13 21.32 -78.91
N GLY A 271 -25.12 21.74 -78.15
CA GLY A 271 -25.16 22.90 -77.26
C GLY A 271 -25.79 24.16 -77.85
N GLN A 272 -26.94 24.53 -77.29
CA GLN A 272 -27.45 25.89 -77.41
C GLN A 272 -28.12 26.32 -76.10
N PHE A 273 -27.31 26.53 -75.07
CA PHE A 273 -27.64 27.59 -74.12
C PHE A 273 -27.20 28.91 -74.75
N HIS A 274 -28.16 29.77 -75.07
CA HIS A 274 -27.90 31.13 -75.51
C HIS A 274 -27.27 31.92 -74.36
N PRO A 275 -26.06 32.47 -74.49
CA PRO A 275 -25.44 33.30 -73.46
C PRO A 275 -25.94 34.75 -73.60
N ASP A 276 -27.25 34.98 -73.64
CA ASP A 276 -27.86 36.32 -73.64
C ASP A 276 -29.38 36.24 -73.44
N ILE A 277 -29.83 35.85 -72.25
CA ILE A 277 -31.18 36.19 -71.79
C ILE A 277 -31.05 36.73 -70.37
N PHE A 278 -31.34 38.03 -70.25
CA PHE A 278 -31.28 38.87 -69.06
C PHE A 278 -32.19 38.40 -67.92
#